data_AF-A0A5C1I3A0-F1
#
_entry.id   AF-A0A5C1I3A0-F1
#
_cell.length_a   1.000
_cell.length_b   1.000
_cell.length_c   1.000
_cell.angle_alpha   90.00
_cell.angle_beta   90.00
_cell.angle_gamma   90.00
#
_symmetry.space_group_name_H-M   'P 1'
#
loop_
_entity.id
_entity.type
_entity.pdbx_description
1 polymer ?
#
loop_
_entity_poly.entity_id
_entity_poly.type
_entity_poly.pdbx_seq_one_letter_code
_entity_poly.pdbx_strand_id
1 'polypeptide(L)' 'MLYENNIAQLLTIHEIYQEADFLDYARGREILAKYPDAKLIEIRTHNEIPELIGFAGQVEYWLQIQGL' A
#
# COMPACT_ATOMS: atom_id res chain seq x y z
N MET A 1 -10.23 27.21 13.25
CA MET A 1 -9.10 26.33 12.89
C MET A 1 -9.68 25.18 12.10
N LEU A 2 -9.68 25.30 10.78
CA LEU A 2 -10.25 24.28 9.89
C LEU A 2 -9.11 23.37 9.45
N TYR A 3 -9.29 22.08 9.76
CA TYR A 3 -8.50 20.92 9.34
C TYR A 3 -7.15 20.67 10.04
N GLU A 4 -7.20 20.01 11.20
CA GLU A 4 -6.19 18.96 11.49
C GLU A 4 -6.44 17.81 10.49
N ASN A 5 -5.95 17.95 9.26
CA ASN A 5 -6.03 16.88 8.26
C ASN A 5 -5.11 15.73 8.68
N ASN A 6 -5.62 14.85 9.52
CA ASN A 6 -4.96 13.57 9.77
C ASN A 6 -5.22 12.67 8.56
N ILE A 7 -4.15 12.15 7.96
CA ILE A 7 -4.20 11.22 6.81
C ILE A 7 -5.18 10.06 7.07
N ALA A 8 -5.36 9.64 8.32
CA ALA A 8 -6.31 8.60 8.70
C ALA A 8 -7.79 8.95 8.43
N GLN A 9 -8.15 10.23 8.31
CA GLN A 9 -9.49 10.68 7.90
C GLN A 9 -9.65 10.73 6.38
N LEU A 10 -8.55 10.67 5.63
CA LEU A 10 -8.53 10.77 4.17
C LEU A 10 -8.38 9.40 3.48
N LEU A 11 -7.91 8.39 4.21
CA LEU A 11 -7.66 7.05 3.70
C LEU A 11 -8.37 6.01 4.55
N THR A 12 -9.30 5.29 3.92
CA THR A 12 -9.89 4.08 4.49
C THR A 12 -9.19 2.87 3.89
N ILE A 13 -8.55 2.06 4.74
CA ILE A 13 -7.84 0.85 4.32
C ILE A 13 -8.81 -0.32 4.36
N HIS A 14 -9.02 -0.96 3.21
CA HIS A 14 -9.96 -2.10 3.05
C HIS A 14 -9.26 -3.42 2.77
N GLU A 15 -8.06 -3.40 2.18
CA GLU A 15 -7.30 -4.59 1.82
C GLU A 15 -5.83 -4.40 2.23
N ILE A 16 -5.21 -5.49 2.70
CA ILE A 16 -3.80 -5.56 3.03
C ILE A 16 -3.23 -6.78 2.32
N TYR A 17 -2.37 -6.52 1.35
CA TYR A 17 -1.54 -7.54 0.73
C TYR A 17 -0.33 -7.83 1.62
N GLN A 18 -0.08 -9.09 1.94
CA GLN A 18 0.95 -9.48 2.92
C GLN A 18 1.71 -10.74 2.48
N GLU A 19 3.01 -10.75 2.74
CA GLU A 19 3.86 -11.94 2.59
C GLU A 19 3.76 -12.81 3.85
N ALA A 20 3.99 -14.11 3.75
CA ALA A 20 3.70 -15.07 4.82
C ALA A 20 4.39 -14.78 6.18
N ASP A 21 5.53 -14.08 6.18
CA ASP A 21 6.29 -13.70 7.38
C ASP A 21 5.83 -12.36 8.00
N PHE A 22 4.79 -11.73 7.45
CA PHE A 22 4.28 -10.41 7.88
C PHE A 22 4.07 -10.30 9.40
N LEU A 23 3.54 -11.33 10.04
CA LEU A 23 3.26 -11.32 11.48
C LEU A 23 4.51 -11.53 12.35
N ASP A 24 5.64 -11.93 11.78
CA ASP A 24 6.91 -12.06 12.50
C ASP A 24 7.47 -10.68 12.86
N TYR A 25 7.15 -9.66 12.05
CA TYR A 25 7.56 -8.28 12.29
C TYR A 25 6.61 -7.56 13.26
N ALA A 26 7.19 -6.78 14.18
CA ALA A 26 6.43 -5.94 15.10
C ALA A 26 5.47 -5.00 14.35
N ARG A 27 5.93 -4.46 13.22
CA ARG A 27 5.13 -3.57 12.39
C ARG A 27 3.91 -4.25 11.78
N GLY A 28 4.02 -5.51 11.37
CA GLY A 28 2.88 -6.23 10.81
C GLY A 28 1.76 -6.41 11.84
N ARG A 29 2.13 -6.74 13.08
CA ARG A 29 1.20 -6.83 14.21
C ARG A 29 0.53 -5.49 14.53
N GLU A 30 1.29 -4.39 14.51
CA GLU A 30 0.73 -3.04 14.70
C GLU A 30 -0.28 -2.66 13.62
N ILE A 31 0.03 -2.99 12.35
CA ILE A 31 -0.86 -2.71 11.22
C ILE A 31 -2.17 -3.48 11.37
N LEU A 32 -2.10 -4.77 11.71
CA LEU A 32 -3.31 -5.60 11.90
C LEU A 32 -4.17 -5.09 13.06
N ALA A 33 -3.54 -4.66 14.17
CA ALA A 33 -4.26 -4.07 15.29
C ALA A 33 -4.93 -2.74 14.92
N LYS A 34 -4.33 -1.96 14.03
CA LYS A 34 -4.86 -0.67 13.58
C LYS A 34 -6.00 -0.80 12.57
N TYR A 35 -6.00 -1.87 11.76
CA TYR A 35 -6.97 -2.09 10.69
C TYR A 35 -7.58 -3.51 10.79
N PRO A 36 -8.31 -3.82 11.87
CA PRO A 36 -8.83 -5.16 12.11
C PRO A 36 -9.87 -5.62 11.07
N ASP A 37 -10.52 -4.68 10.39
CA ASP A 37 -11.57 -4.95 9.40
C ASP A 37 -11.02 -5.09 7.97
N ALA A 38 -9.71 -4.87 7.76
CA ALA A 38 -9.11 -4.99 6.44
C ALA A 38 -8.99 -6.47 6.03
N LYS A 39 -9.33 -6.75 4.77
CA LYS A 39 -9.15 -8.08 4.18
C LYS A 39 -7.67 -8.36 3.99
N LEU A 40 -7.17 -9.44 4.58
CA LEU A 40 -5.81 -9.91 4.36
C LEU A 40 -5.75 -10.77 3.09
N ILE A 41 -4.80 -10.45 2.20
CA ILE A 41 -4.55 -11.18 0.95
C ILE A 41 -3.09 -11.63 1.00
N GLU A 42 -2.87 -12.94 1.17
CA GLU A 42 -1.52 -13.49 1.13
C GLU A 42 -0.98 -13.50 -0.30
N ILE A 43 0.24 -13.03 -0.48
CA ILE A 43 0.99 -13.02 -1.74
C ILE A 43 2.41 -13.54 -1.51
N ARG A 44 3.06 -14.08 -2.54
CA ARG A 44 4.43 -14.58 -2.39
C ARG A 44 5.45 -13.47 -2.29
N THR A 45 5.19 -12.36 -2.97
CA THR A 45 6.06 -11.18 -2.99
C THR A 45 5.21 -9.96 -3.33
N HIS A 46 5.49 -8.82 -2.71
CA HIS A 46 4.85 -7.53 -3.00
C HIS A 46 4.80 -7.14 -4.49
N ASN A 47 5.66 -7.71 -5.34
CA ASN A 47 5.61 -7.52 -6.80
C ASN A 47 4.39 -8.17 -7.47
N GLU A 48 3.67 -9.06 -6.79
CA GLU A 48 2.45 -9.70 -7.31
C GLU A 48 1.20 -8.82 -7.16
N ILE A 49 1.30 -7.67 -6.47
CA ILE A 49 0.17 -6.73 -6.31
C ILE A 49 -0.18 -6.14 -7.68
N PRO A 50 -1.36 -6.44 -8.25
CA PRO A 50 -1.71 -6.08 -9.63
C PRO A 50 -1.59 -4.59 -9.93
N GLU A 51 -1.96 -3.74 -8.96
CA GLU A 51 -1.98 -2.29 -9.09
C GLU A 51 -0.60 -1.63 -8.89
N LEU A 52 0.38 -2.38 -8.38
CA LEU A 52 1.72 -1.87 -8.07
C LEU A 52 2.61 -1.82 -9.32
N ILE A 53 2.29 -2.61 -10.34
CA ILE A 53 3.05 -2.62 -11.59
C ILE A 53 2.59 -1.42 -12.42
N GLY A 54 3.54 -0.52 -12.70
CA GLY A 54 3.29 0.77 -13.33
C GLY A 54 2.44 0.70 -14.59
N PHE A 55 1.68 1.77 -14.85
CA PHE A 55 0.88 1.87 -16.06
C PHE A 55 1.80 1.97 -17.28
N ALA A 56 1.82 0.93 -18.13
CA ALA A 56 2.71 0.86 -19.29
C ALA A 56 2.62 2.10 -20.20
N GLY A 57 1.43 2.69 -20.36
CA GLY A 57 1.25 3.91 -21.18
C GLY A 57 1.70 5.22 -20.54
N GLN A 58 2.32 5.18 -19.36
CA GLN A 58 2.89 6.36 -18.66
C GLN A 58 4.42 6.26 -18.59
N VAL A 59 5.03 5.21 -19.14
CA VAL A 59 6.48 5.01 -19.10
C VAL A 59 7.20 6.16 -19.80
N GLU A 60 6.76 6.55 -21.00
CA GLU A 60 7.35 7.65 -21.75
C GLU A 60 7.21 8.99 -21.02
N TYR A 61 6.03 9.25 -20.43
CA TYR A 61 5.80 10.45 -19.63
C TYR A 61 6.68 10.48 -18.38
N TRP A 62 6.87 9.33 -17.74
CA TRP A 62 7.71 9.21 -16.56
C TRP A 62 9.19 9.44 -16.88
N LEU A 63 9.70 8.97 -18.02
CA LEU A 63 11.07 9.24 -18.45
C LEU A 63 11.30 10.75 -18.70
N GLN A 64 10.35 11.42 -19.35
CA GLN A 64 10.42 12.87 -19.59
C GLN A 64 10.53 13.68 -18.30
N ILE A 65 9.77 13.35 -17.25
CA ILE A 65 9.87 14.06 -15.95
C ILE A 65 11.18 13.75 -15.21
N GLN A 66 11.81 12.60 -15.46
CA GLN A 66 13.12 12.25 -14.91
C GLN A 66 14.29 12.86 -15.71
N GLY A 67 14.01 13.55 -16.83
CA GLY A 67 15.02 14.13 -17.71
C GLY A 67 15.80 13.09 -18.54
N LEU A 68 15.19 11.92 -18.76
CA LEU A 68 15.69 10.84 -19.61
C LEU A 68 15.00 10.82 -20.97
#